data_AF-A0A2P4SHC4-F1
#
_entry.id   AF-A0A2P4SHC4-F1
#
_cell.length_a   1.000
_cell.length_b   1.000
_cell.length_c   1.000
_cell.angle_alpha   90.00
_cell.angle_beta   90.00
_cell.angle_gamma   90.00
#
_symmetry.space_group_name_H-M   'P 1'
#
loop_
_entity.id
_entity.type
_entity.pdbx_description
1 polymer ?
#
loop_
_entity_poly.entity_id
_entity_poly.type
_entity_poly.pdbx_seq_one_letter_code
_entity_poly.pdbx_strand_id
1 'polypeptide(L)'
;MEEIALRPVEDTGNILKQGYLEKRSRGMEEIALRPVEDTGNILKQGYLEKRSRDHSFFGSEWQKRWCVLNRKTFHYYANEKSKQPKGTFSIEHYSARLALHLRKDSRRSCCFELVCPGKRTYE
;
A
#
# COMPACT_ATOMS: atom_id res chain seq x y z
N MET A 1 24.56 -7.95 -14.84
CA MET A 1 23.36 -7.17 -14.48
C MET A 1 22.47 -8.11 -13.70
N GLU A 2 22.50 -8.02 -12.37
CA GLU A 2 21.73 -8.92 -11.50
C GLU A 2 20.33 -8.35 -11.26
N GLU A 3 19.34 -9.16 -11.60
CA GLU A 3 17.92 -8.93 -11.38
C GLU A 3 17.58 -9.29 -9.93
N ILE A 4 17.12 -8.30 -9.15
CA ILE A 4 16.76 -8.49 -7.74
C ILE A 4 15.38 -9.14 -7.67
N ALA A 5 15.36 -10.47 -7.48
CA ALA A 5 14.13 -11.22 -7.27
C ALA A 5 13.55 -10.94 -5.87
N LEU A 6 12.37 -10.30 -5.81
CA LEU A 6 11.58 -10.16 -4.59
C LEU A 6 10.88 -11.49 -4.28
N ARG A 7 11.18 -12.10 -3.14
CA ARG A 7 10.53 -13.35 -2.71
C ARG A 7 9.13 -13.05 -2.12
N PRO A 8 8.07 -13.79 -2.49
CA PRO A 8 6.75 -13.66 -1.86
C PRO A 8 6.77 -14.19 -0.42
N VAL A 9 6.01 -13.52 0.46
CA VAL A 9 5.69 -14.03 1.80
C VAL A 9 4.40 -14.83 1.68
N GLU A 10 4.49 -16.15 1.79
CA GLU A 10 3.34 -17.05 1.89
C GLU A 10 2.68 -16.89 3.27
N ASP A 11 1.35 -16.80 3.32
CA ASP A 11 0.65 -17.05 4.57
C ASP A 11 -0.66 -17.81 4.35
N THR A 12 -0.86 -18.73 5.27
CA THR A 12 -1.81 -19.83 5.32
C THR A 12 -3.20 -19.39 5.75
N GLY A 13 -4.23 -20.11 5.30
CA GLY A 13 -5.63 -19.71 5.39
C GLY A 13 -6.38 -20.04 6.70
N ASN A 14 -7.56 -19.40 6.82
CA ASN A 14 -8.84 -19.76 7.52
C ASN A 14 -9.45 -18.48 8.14
N ILE A 15 -10.56 -17.88 7.66
CA ILE A 15 -12.02 -18.24 7.68
C ILE A 15 -12.48 -18.50 9.14
N LEU A 16 -13.35 -17.74 9.83
CA LEU A 16 -14.78 -17.34 9.65
C LEU A 16 -15.08 -16.10 10.56
N LYS A 17 -15.67 -15.00 10.06
CA LYS A 17 -17.11 -14.58 10.05
C LYS A 17 -17.83 -14.40 11.40
N GLN A 18 -18.28 -13.15 11.69
CA GLN A 18 -19.63 -12.89 12.24
C GLN A 18 -20.12 -11.43 12.14
N GLY A 19 -21.41 -11.26 11.79
CA GLY A 19 -22.32 -10.10 12.00
C GLY A 19 -22.10 -8.85 11.13
N TYR A 20 -23.08 -8.13 10.59
CA TYR A 20 -24.51 -7.94 10.88
C TYR A 20 -25.30 -7.56 9.60
N LEU A 21 -26.61 -7.84 9.60
CA LEU A 21 -27.60 -7.39 8.59
C LEU A 21 -27.91 -5.89 8.74
N GLU A 22 -28.15 -5.19 7.62
CA GLU A 22 -29.13 -4.10 7.57
C GLU A 22 -29.74 -3.99 6.15
N LYS A 23 -30.96 -3.46 6.11
CA LYS A 23 -32.08 -3.68 5.21
C LYS A 23 -31.97 -3.07 3.80
N ARG A 24 -32.79 -3.63 2.91
CA ARG A 24 -33.10 -3.21 1.54
C ARG A 24 -34.17 -2.10 1.54
N SER A 25 -34.03 -1.06 0.71
CA SER A 25 -35.15 -0.24 0.20
C SER A 25 -34.77 0.62 -1.02
N ARG A 26 -35.46 0.34 -2.13
CA ARG A 26 -35.91 1.22 -3.24
C ARG A 26 -35.03 2.37 -3.76
N GLY A 27 -34.60 2.21 -5.01
CA GLY A 27 -34.88 3.16 -6.08
C GLY A 27 -34.01 4.42 -6.16
N MET A 28 -32.92 4.33 -6.90
CA MET A 28 -32.45 5.37 -7.82
C MET A 28 -31.49 4.69 -8.80
N GLU A 29 -31.59 5.09 -10.07
CA GLU A 29 -30.70 4.65 -11.15
C GLU A 29 -29.30 5.22 -10.88
N GLU A 30 -28.59 4.58 -9.96
CA GLU A 30 -27.20 4.88 -9.67
C GLU A 30 -26.40 4.30 -10.82
N ILE A 31 -25.93 5.18 -11.71
CA ILE A 31 -24.83 4.88 -12.63
C ILE A 31 -23.75 4.28 -11.74
N ALA A 32 -23.66 2.95 -11.74
CA ALA A 32 -22.60 2.27 -11.04
C ALA A 32 -21.32 2.81 -11.66
N LEU A 33 -20.65 3.73 -10.96
CA LEU A 33 -19.26 4.04 -11.17
C LEU A 33 -18.55 2.73 -10.87
N ARG A 34 -18.54 1.84 -11.87
CA ARG A 34 -17.73 0.64 -11.89
C ARG A 34 -16.34 1.15 -11.55
N PRO A 35 -15.69 0.64 -10.49
CA PRO A 35 -14.29 0.91 -10.28
C PRO A 35 -13.64 0.60 -11.62
N VAL A 36 -13.15 1.64 -12.29
CA VAL A 36 -12.35 1.44 -13.49
C VAL A 36 -11.17 0.64 -12.96
N GLU A 37 -11.18 -0.66 -13.23
CA GLU A 37 -10.01 -1.48 -13.11
C GLU A 37 -9.04 -0.94 -14.16
N ASP A 38 -8.31 0.12 -13.78
CA ASP A 38 -7.27 0.76 -14.58
C ASP A 38 -6.05 -0.17 -14.60
N THR A 39 -6.27 -1.41 -15.03
CA THR A 39 -5.23 -2.42 -15.22
C THR A 39 -4.28 -2.04 -16.36
N GLY A 40 -4.66 -1.07 -17.20
CA GLY A 40 -3.85 -0.60 -18.32
C GLY A 40 -2.64 0.26 -17.96
N ASN A 41 -2.49 0.69 -16.71
CA ASN A 41 -1.47 1.70 -16.35
C ASN A 41 -0.62 1.36 -15.10
N ILE A 42 -0.74 0.14 -14.57
CA ILE A 42 0.06 -0.30 -13.41
C ILE A 42 1.49 -0.61 -13.85
N LEU A 43 2.46 0.14 -13.31
CA LEU A 43 3.89 -0.08 -13.55
C LEU A 43 4.44 -1.17 -12.61
N LYS A 44 4.01 -1.15 -11.35
CA LYS A 44 4.41 -2.14 -10.35
C LYS A 44 3.39 -2.22 -9.24
N GLN A 45 3.21 -3.41 -8.70
CA GLN A 45 2.39 -3.62 -7.51
C GLN A 45 2.98 -4.74 -6.64
N GLY A 46 2.65 -4.72 -5.35
CA GLY A 46 3.14 -5.72 -4.42
C GLY A 46 2.99 -5.30 -2.97
N TYR A 47 3.24 -6.24 -2.06
CA TYR A 47 3.27 -5.94 -0.64
C TYR A 47 4.59 -5.25 -0.26
N LEU A 48 4.46 -4.15 0.48
CA LEU A 48 5.56 -3.47 1.15
C LEU A 48 5.19 -3.24 2.61
N GLU A 49 6.19 -3.07 3.45
CA GLU A 49 6.00 -2.51 4.77
C GLU A 49 6.25 -1.02 4.73
N LYS A 50 5.26 -0.26 5.17
CA LYS A 50 5.31 1.18 5.23
C LYS A 50 5.42 1.62 6.69
N ARG A 51 6.27 2.61 6.99
CA ARG A 51 6.35 3.19 8.33
C ARG A 51 5.08 3.96 8.69
N SER A 52 4.54 3.70 9.87
CA SER A 52 3.40 4.41 10.44
C SER A 52 3.76 5.88 10.64
N ARG A 53 2.78 6.78 10.41
CA ARG A 53 2.96 8.19 10.78
C ARG A 53 2.85 8.38 12.29
N ASP A 54 1.90 7.65 12.88
CA ASP A 54 1.54 7.84 14.26
C ASP A 54 2.50 7.01 15.11
N HIS A 55 3.02 7.63 16.17
CA HIS A 55 3.72 6.95 17.26
C HIS A 55 2.72 6.14 18.09
N SER A 56 1.99 5.22 17.45
CA SER A 56 1.02 4.38 18.12
C SER A 56 1.75 3.52 19.16
N PHE A 57 1.54 3.81 20.44
CA PHE A 57 2.12 3.07 21.56
C PHE A 57 1.79 1.57 21.55
N PHE A 58 0.70 1.19 20.88
CA PHE A 58 0.20 -0.19 20.80
C PHE A 58 0.23 -0.79 19.39
N GLY A 59 0.83 -0.09 18.43
CA GLY A 59 0.86 -0.50 17.02
C GLY A 59 2.28 -0.75 16.51
N SER A 60 2.41 -1.70 15.57
CA SER A 60 3.68 -1.90 14.86
C SER A 60 4.07 -0.62 14.11
N GLU A 61 5.32 -0.20 14.29
CA GLU A 61 5.93 0.90 13.54
C GLU A 61 5.83 0.65 12.02
N TRP A 62 5.99 -0.60 11.59
CA TRP A 62 5.94 -1.01 10.20
C TRP A 62 4.63 -1.73 9.90
N GLN A 63 3.91 -1.27 8.87
CA GLN A 63 2.59 -1.77 8.53
C GLN A 63 2.61 -2.36 7.12
N LYS A 64 2.21 -3.63 6.97
CA LYS A 64 2.03 -4.28 5.67
C LYS A 64 0.96 -3.53 4.86
N ARG A 65 1.27 -3.16 3.62
CA ARG A 65 0.39 -2.47 2.68
C ARG A 65 0.52 -3.09 1.32
N TRP A 66 -0.61 -3.20 0.62
CA TRP A 66 -0.59 -3.46 -0.81
C TRP A 66 -0.33 -2.14 -1.52
N CYS A 67 0.77 -2.05 -2.24
CA CYS A 67 1.18 -0.83 -2.93
C CYS A 67 1.00 -1.00 -4.42
N VAL A 68 0.49 0.04 -5.08
CA VAL A 68 0.30 0.09 -6.53
C VAL A 68 0.91 1.39 -7.03
N LEU A 69 1.85 1.28 -7.96
CA LEU A 69 2.40 2.39 -8.70
C LEU A 69 1.78 2.40 -10.10
N ASN A 70 1.02 3.46 -10.40
CA ASN A 70 0.42 3.72 -11.69
C ASN A 70 1.01 5.02 -12.26
N ARG A 71 1.72 4.94 -13.39
CA ARG A 71 2.40 6.10 -14.03
C ARG A 71 3.23 6.95 -13.06
N LYS A 72 2.63 8.01 -12.51
CA LYS A 72 3.24 8.94 -11.55
C LYS A 72 2.52 9.01 -10.19
N THR A 73 1.59 8.10 -9.93
CA THR A 73 0.79 8.06 -8.71
C THR A 73 1.05 6.78 -7.94
N PHE A 74 1.36 6.92 -6.66
CA PHE A 74 1.53 5.83 -5.74
C PHE A 74 0.31 5.73 -4.82
N HIS A 75 -0.28 4.54 -4.79
CA HIS A 75 -1.39 4.19 -3.91
C HIS A 75 -0.93 3.12 -2.93
N TYR A 76 -1.41 3.21 -1.69
CA TYR A 76 -1.25 2.11 -0.73
C TYR A 76 -2.59 1.77 -0.06
N TYR A 77 -2.86 0.49 0.03
CA TYR A 77 -4.10 -0.10 0.52
C TYR A 77 -3.82 -0.94 1.77
N ALA A 78 -4.86 -1.21 2.56
CA ALA A 78 -4.73 -2.12 3.70
C ALA A 78 -4.32 -3.54 3.26
N ASN A 79 -4.88 -4.00 2.13
CA ASN A 79 -4.56 -5.26 1.46
C ASN A 79 -4.97 -5.17 -0.02
N GLU A 80 -4.63 -6.19 -0.81
CA GLU A 80 -4.89 -6.25 -2.26
C GLU A 80 -6.38 -6.15 -2.63
N LYS A 81 -7.27 -6.69 -1.80
CA LYS A 81 -8.73 -6.72 -2.05
C LYS A 81 -9.43 -5.44 -1.60
N SER A 82 -8.71 -4.47 -1.05
CA SER A 82 -9.29 -3.24 -0.52
C SER A 82 -9.74 -2.34 -1.66
N LYS A 83 -11.01 -1.91 -1.61
CA LYS A 83 -11.57 -1.01 -2.64
C LYS A 83 -11.05 0.43 -2.54
N GLN A 84 -10.69 0.88 -1.34
CA GLN A 84 -10.28 2.26 -1.07
C GLN A 84 -8.82 2.30 -0.59
N PRO A 85 -7.98 3.19 -1.14
CA PRO A 85 -6.62 3.36 -0.66
C PRO A 85 -6.61 3.99 0.74
N LYS A 86 -5.65 3.58 1.56
CA LYS A 86 -5.31 4.26 2.82
C LYS A 86 -4.56 5.57 2.57
N GLY A 87 -3.98 5.73 1.39
CA GLY A 87 -3.45 7.00 0.92
C GLY A 87 -2.97 6.93 -0.52
N THR A 88 -2.87 8.11 -1.11
CA THR A 88 -2.47 8.34 -2.51
C THR A 88 -1.55 9.54 -2.53
N PHE A 89 -0.45 9.48 -3.29
CA PHE A 89 0.40 10.63 -3.54
C PHE A 89 1.04 10.56 -4.93
N SER A 90 1.34 11.72 -5.50
CA SER A 90 2.15 11.80 -6.72
C SER A 90 3.62 11.58 -6.37
N ILE A 91 4.30 10.71 -7.13
CA ILE A 91 5.75 10.52 -7.07
C ILE A 91 6.52 11.56 -7.87
N GLU A 92 5.82 12.52 -8.48
CA GLU A 92 6.45 13.59 -9.22
C GLU A 92 7.33 14.44 -8.29
N HIS A 93 8.59 14.60 -8.70
CA HIS A 93 9.67 15.24 -7.94
C HIS A 93 10.14 14.48 -6.69
N TYR A 94 9.68 13.25 -6.47
CA TYR A 94 10.27 12.37 -5.48
C TYR A 94 11.50 11.65 -6.04
N SER A 95 12.51 11.48 -5.20
CA SER A 95 13.66 10.62 -5.46
C SER A 95 13.62 9.41 -4.54
N ALA A 96 13.91 8.23 -5.07
CA ALA A 96 14.06 7.01 -4.28
C ALA A 96 15.51 6.84 -3.85
N ARG A 97 15.76 6.45 -2.60
CA ARG A 97 17.10 6.07 -2.12
C ARG A 97 17.03 4.95 -1.09
N LEU A 98 18.09 4.14 -1.04
CA LEU A 98 18.23 3.13 0.01
C LEU A 98 18.41 3.79 1.38
N ALA A 99 17.79 3.22 2.40
CA ALA A 99 17.74 3.82 3.73
C ALA A 99 17.96 2.73 4.81
N LEU A 100 19.20 2.25 4.88
CA LEU A 100 19.64 1.17 5.78
C LEU A 100 19.50 1.52 7.28
N HIS A 101 19.34 2.80 7.60
CA HIS A 101 19.23 3.31 8.96
C HIS A 101 17.79 3.21 9.53
N LEU A 102 16.80 2.87 8.69
CA LEU A 102 15.39 2.83 9.08
C LEU A 102 15.05 1.66 10.00
N ARG A 103 15.84 0.59 9.99
CA ARG A 103 15.64 -0.62 10.81
C ARG A 103 16.94 -1.12 11.39
N LYS A 104 16.84 -1.83 12.52
CA LYS A 104 17.97 -2.51 13.18
C LYS A 104 17.98 -4.03 12.97
N ASP A 105 16.91 -4.58 12.37
CA ASP A 105 16.76 -6.02 12.13
C ASP A 105 17.38 -6.45 10.79
N SER A 106 17.27 -7.75 10.47
CA SER A 106 17.79 -8.34 9.23
C SER A 106 17.19 -7.76 7.95
N ARG A 107 16.09 -7.00 8.05
CA ARG A 107 15.37 -6.41 6.91
C ARG A 107 15.87 -5.01 6.56
N ARG A 108 16.82 -4.46 7.32
CA ARG A 108 17.42 -3.13 7.06
C ARG A 108 17.93 -2.95 5.63
N SER A 109 18.43 -4.02 4.99
CA SER A 109 18.94 -4.01 3.62
C SER A 109 17.83 -3.92 2.56
N CYS A 110 16.57 -4.07 2.95
CA CYS A 110 15.41 -3.99 2.06
C CYS A 110 14.67 -2.65 2.20
N CYS A 111 15.22 -1.70 2.97
CA CYS A 111 14.61 -0.40 3.22
C CYS A 111 15.01 0.63 2.16
N PHE A 112 14.02 1.38 1.69
CA PHE A 112 14.19 2.54 0.84
C PHE A 112 13.21 3.62 1.28
N GLU A 113 13.45 4.86 0.86
CA GLU A 113 12.55 5.96 1.10
C GLU A 113 12.34 6.78 -0.18
N LEU A 114 11.15 7.38 -0.28
CA LEU A 114 10.80 8.38 -1.27
C LEU A 114 10.87 9.75 -0.60
N VAL A 115 11.80 10.59 -1.07
CA VAL A 115 12.04 11.93 -0.52
C VAL A 115 11.76 13.01 -1.57
N CYS A 116 11.16 14.11 -1.13
CA CYS A 116 10.99 15.32 -1.94
C CYS A 116 11.13 16.53 -1.01
N PRO A 117 12.04 17.49 -1.28
CA PRO A 117 12.20 18.67 -0.44
C PRO A 117 10.87 19.41 -0.22
N GLY A 118 10.59 19.76 1.04
CA GLY A 118 9.35 20.45 1.42
C GLY A 118 8.08 19.58 1.38
N LYS A 119 8.19 18.28 1.03
CA LYS A 119 7.10 17.32 1.11
C LYS A 119 7.41 16.22 2.13
N ARG A 120 6.38 15.43 2.41
CA ARG A 120 6.47 14.29 3.32
C ARG A 120 7.40 13.20 2.75
N THR A 121 8.29 12.66 3.57
CA THR A 121 9.02 11.42 3.26
C THR A 121 8.13 10.19 3.46
N TYR A 122 8.28 9.22 2.57
CA TYR A 122 7.63 7.91 2.68
C TYR A 122 8.68 6.81 2.78
N GLU A 123 8.64 6.08 3.89
CA GLU A 123 9.48 4.92 4.21
C GLU A 123 8.66 3.63 4.18
#